data_AF-A0A011MQH9-F1
#
_entry.id   AF-A0A011MQH9-F1
#
_cell.length_a   1.000
_cell.length_b   1.000
_cell.length_c   1.000
_cell.angle_alpha   90.00
_cell.angle_beta   90.00
_cell.angle_gamma   90.00
#
_symmetry.space_group_name_H-M   'P 1'
#
loop_
_entity.id
_entity.type
_entity.pdbx_description
1 polymer ?
#
loop_
_entity_poly.entity_id
_entity_poly.type
_entity_poly.pdbx_seq_one_letter_code
_entity_poly.pdbx_strand_id
1 'polypeptide(L)'
;MSEEGQFFRPVKDFCQRQVVTCAPDDRLVDVVGVMREKNISSVVVLENRLPHGIMTDRDLRNKVVATGLDPTTLSVRAIMNSPLSVIRESDLLYEALYRMSRQRIHRLAVVDGKGRLSGIITDSDIIRLQANTPHQLVLDIERATSLEELRSVFERIQGLVLHISDGGAGTRSVRDLVRMIAHLNDQVLLRLIALLRQDRFADLPARFALVVLGSEGRGEQTLLTDQDNAIVYGDELGADEVSRIEDFAQHLIESLTAIGIPPCPGGIMASNKEWRRSLGKWRDQLARWLQAPTPKHVLSCGTFVDIRTIFGDPSFEQELKDQLYTHVRRDKLFLMRMVENTLRFAPPIGWFGRIKAESEGAHSGMLEIKKAGIFAISEGVKALAIQAGKLEGSTHQRLDMLVRDKVVNRKMAATISESFDFLVLMRLRAQVEAVREGRQPDNYVVLERLNTMELGRLQLALKGVENFQAFIKGHFALHLLR
;
A
#
# COMPACT_ATOMS: atom_id res chain seq x y z
N MET A 1 3.01 -14.14 7.04
CA MET A 1 4.44 -14.33 7.31
C MET A 1 4.70 -13.92 8.74
N SER A 2 4.38 -14.85 9.66
CA SER A 2 5.09 -14.85 10.94
C SER A 2 6.59 -14.85 10.62
N GLU A 3 7.40 -14.21 11.47
CA GLU A 3 8.87 -14.20 11.36
C GLU A 3 9.43 -15.61 11.09
N GLU A 4 8.75 -16.62 11.61
CA GLU A 4 9.00 -18.05 11.39
C GLU A 4 9.17 -18.42 9.91
N GLY A 5 8.35 -17.90 8.99
CA GLY A 5 8.36 -18.36 7.59
C GLY A 5 9.59 -17.94 6.76
N GLN A 6 10.25 -16.83 7.11
CA GLN A 6 11.42 -16.36 6.36
C GLN A 6 12.69 -17.15 6.72
N PHE A 7 12.79 -17.60 7.98
CA PHE A 7 13.91 -18.37 8.49
C PHE A 7 14.07 -19.75 7.82
N PHE A 8 12.98 -20.31 7.27
CA PHE A 8 12.96 -21.59 6.56
C PHE A 8 13.04 -21.44 5.03
N ARG A 9 13.52 -20.31 4.51
CA ARG A 9 13.82 -20.15 3.08
C ARG A 9 15.31 -20.32 2.77
N PRO A 10 15.67 -20.75 1.54
CA PRO A 10 17.05 -20.91 1.12
C PRO A 10 17.84 -19.59 1.11
N VAL A 11 19.12 -19.63 1.49
CA VAL A 11 20.03 -18.47 1.52
C VAL A 11 20.18 -17.79 0.15
N LYS A 12 20.07 -18.55 -0.95
CA LYS A 12 20.17 -18.02 -2.33
C LYS A 12 19.16 -16.90 -2.65
N ASP A 13 18.07 -16.83 -1.90
CA ASP A 13 17.00 -15.86 -2.06
C ASP A 13 17.36 -14.50 -1.42
N PHE A 14 18.40 -14.46 -0.58
CA PHE A 14 18.74 -13.30 0.26
C PHE A 14 20.18 -12.83 0.11
N CYS A 15 21.08 -13.64 -0.44
CA CYS A 15 22.49 -13.31 -0.54
C CYS A 15 22.80 -12.30 -1.66
N GLN A 16 23.84 -11.49 -1.45
CA GLN A 16 24.39 -10.62 -2.49
C GLN A 16 25.24 -11.45 -3.46
N ARG A 17 24.90 -11.41 -4.76
CA ARG A 17 25.56 -12.22 -5.81
C ARG A 17 26.89 -11.62 -6.29
N GLN A 18 26.99 -10.30 -6.34
CA GLN A 18 28.20 -9.61 -6.79
C GLN A 18 29.18 -9.48 -5.61
N VAL A 19 30.09 -10.43 -5.51
CA VAL A 19 31.13 -10.43 -4.47
C VAL A 19 32.45 -9.96 -5.08
N VAL A 20 33.06 -8.95 -4.47
CA VAL A 20 34.42 -8.54 -4.83
C VAL A 20 35.41 -9.54 -4.27
N THR A 21 36.34 -9.97 -5.12
CA THR A 21 37.32 -11.01 -4.81
C THR A 21 38.75 -10.58 -5.12
N CYS A 22 39.71 -11.22 -4.47
CA CYS A 22 41.14 -11.06 -4.73
C CYS A 22 41.89 -12.40 -4.61
N ALA A 23 43.12 -12.45 -5.07
CA ALA A 23 44.04 -13.55 -4.83
C ALA A 23 44.74 -13.36 -3.47
N PRO A 24 45.22 -14.46 -2.83
CA PRO A 24 45.91 -14.37 -1.55
C PRO A 24 47.22 -13.59 -1.63
N ASP A 25 47.91 -13.66 -2.76
CA ASP A 25 49.24 -13.04 -2.94
C ASP A 25 49.15 -11.63 -3.55
N ASP A 26 47.94 -11.10 -3.75
CA ASP A 26 47.72 -9.70 -4.12
C ASP A 26 48.25 -8.77 -3.02
N ARG A 27 48.79 -7.61 -3.43
CA ARG A 27 49.29 -6.60 -2.50
C ARG A 27 48.13 -6.02 -1.69
N LEU A 28 48.34 -5.90 -0.38
CA LEU A 28 47.32 -5.39 0.54
C LEU A 28 46.79 -4.02 0.11
N VAL A 29 47.70 -3.11 -0.24
CA VAL A 29 47.36 -1.72 -0.64
C VAL A 29 46.47 -1.65 -1.87
N ASP A 30 46.66 -2.54 -2.85
CA ASP A 30 45.88 -2.56 -4.08
C ASP A 30 44.44 -3.03 -3.78
N VAL A 31 44.30 -4.09 -2.98
CA VAL A 31 42.98 -4.61 -2.57
C VAL A 31 42.23 -3.62 -1.69
N VAL A 32 42.92 -2.93 -0.77
CA VAL A 32 42.31 -1.84 0.03
C VAL A 32 41.91 -0.66 -0.86
N GLY A 33 42.68 -0.36 -1.91
CA GLY A 33 42.31 0.62 -2.94
C GLY A 33 40.98 0.27 -3.62
N VAL A 34 40.81 -0.99 -4.02
CA VAL A 34 39.54 -1.50 -4.59
C VAL A 34 38.41 -1.41 -3.57
N MET A 35 38.67 -1.73 -2.30
CA MET A 35 37.67 -1.60 -1.23
C MET A 35 37.17 -0.16 -1.08
N ARG A 36 38.10 0.81 -1.11
CA ARG A 36 37.79 2.23 -1.06
C ARG A 36 36.98 2.69 -2.27
N GLU A 37 37.42 2.34 -3.47
CA GLU A 37 36.76 2.72 -4.72
C GLU A 37 35.32 2.19 -4.80
N LYS A 38 35.13 0.93 -4.41
CA LYS A 38 33.82 0.27 -4.42
C LYS A 38 32.98 0.52 -3.17
N ASN A 39 33.50 1.28 -2.21
CA ASN A 39 32.87 1.55 -0.91
C ASN A 39 32.39 0.27 -0.19
N ILE A 40 33.27 -0.73 -0.09
CA ILE A 40 32.98 -2.02 0.54
C ILE A 40 33.89 -2.28 1.75
N SER A 41 33.40 -3.03 2.73
CA SER A 41 34.10 -3.32 4.00
C SER A 41 34.69 -4.73 4.09
N SER A 42 34.63 -5.50 2.99
CA SER A 42 35.37 -6.76 2.85
C SER A 42 35.53 -7.27 1.43
N VAL A 43 36.54 -8.12 1.27
CA VAL A 43 36.85 -8.85 0.03
C VAL A 43 37.02 -10.34 0.35
N VAL A 44 36.43 -11.20 -0.48
CA VAL A 44 36.60 -12.66 -0.37
C VAL A 44 37.86 -13.08 -1.12
N VAL A 45 38.72 -13.84 -0.44
CA VAL A 45 39.97 -14.34 -1.02
C VAL A 45 39.70 -15.67 -1.70
N LEU A 46 40.03 -15.76 -2.99
CA LEU A 46 39.91 -16.98 -3.77
C LEU A 46 41.30 -17.62 -3.97
N GLU A 47 41.41 -18.90 -3.68
CA GLU A 47 42.58 -19.71 -4.02
C GLU A 47 42.11 -20.85 -4.93
N ASN A 48 42.73 -21.01 -6.11
CA ASN A 48 42.29 -21.98 -7.13
C ASN A 48 40.80 -21.88 -7.50
N ARG A 49 40.26 -20.65 -7.55
CA ARG A 49 38.83 -20.32 -7.80
C ARG A 49 37.85 -20.81 -6.73
N LEU A 50 38.35 -21.25 -5.57
CA LEU A 50 37.55 -21.64 -4.43
C LEU A 50 37.65 -20.59 -3.31
N PRO A 51 36.54 -20.32 -2.59
CA PRO A 51 36.56 -19.43 -1.44
C PRO A 51 37.49 -19.97 -0.35
N HIS A 52 38.58 -19.25 -0.08
CA HIS A 52 39.62 -19.66 0.85
C HIS A 52 39.62 -18.82 2.14
N GLY A 53 39.50 -17.49 2.00
CA GLY A 53 39.55 -16.57 3.14
C GLY A 53 38.70 -15.33 2.94
N ILE A 54 38.72 -14.44 3.93
CA ILE A 54 38.09 -13.11 3.85
C ILE A 54 38.94 -12.07 4.57
N MET A 55 39.00 -10.87 4.01
CA MET A 55 39.63 -9.70 4.62
C MET A 55 38.58 -8.61 4.85
N THR A 56 38.65 -7.95 6.00
CA THR A 56 37.68 -6.92 6.42
C THR A 56 38.38 -5.67 6.95
N ASP A 57 37.68 -4.53 7.06
CA ASP A 57 38.22 -3.31 7.67
C ASP A 57 38.69 -3.52 9.13
N ARG A 58 38.06 -4.47 9.83
CA ARG A 58 38.45 -4.85 11.20
C ARG A 58 39.83 -5.50 11.21
N ASP A 59 40.16 -6.28 10.19
CA ASP A 59 41.47 -6.91 10.05
C ASP A 59 42.55 -5.86 9.77
N LEU A 60 42.27 -4.89 8.91
CA LEU A 60 43.19 -3.77 8.67
C LEU A 60 43.49 -3.00 9.96
N ARG A 61 42.44 -2.63 10.69
CA ARG A 61 42.57 -1.91 11.97
C ARG A 61 43.40 -2.70 12.98
N ASN A 62 43.09 -3.98 13.17
CA ASN A 62 43.62 -4.76 14.29
C ASN A 62 44.94 -5.46 13.98
N LYS A 63 45.16 -5.91 12.73
CA LYS A 63 46.34 -6.69 12.35
C LYS A 63 47.42 -5.87 11.65
N VAL A 64 47.09 -4.70 11.11
CA VAL A 64 48.04 -3.83 10.39
C VAL A 64 48.29 -2.53 11.16
N VAL A 65 47.24 -1.76 11.42
CA VAL A 65 47.38 -0.43 12.05
C VAL A 65 47.80 -0.55 13.51
N ALA A 66 47.08 -1.36 14.30
CA ALA A 66 47.36 -1.51 15.73
C ALA A 66 48.72 -2.15 16.03
N THR A 67 49.31 -2.87 15.06
CA THR A 67 50.60 -3.55 15.17
C THR A 67 51.76 -2.75 14.57
N GLY A 68 51.48 -1.61 13.90
CA GLY A 68 52.49 -0.77 13.27
C GLY A 68 53.17 -1.39 12.04
N LEU A 69 52.52 -2.34 11.36
CA LEU A 69 53.07 -2.96 10.15
C LEU A 69 52.97 -2.01 8.95
N ASP A 70 54.00 -2.00 8.10
CA ASP A 70 53.97 -1.26 6.83
C ASP A 70 53.04 -1.97 5.82
N PRO A 71 51.88 -1.39 5.48
CA PRO A 71 50.92 -2.01 4.57
C PRO A 71 51.48 -2.24 3.17
N THR A 72 52.50 -1.49 2.74
CA THR A 72 53.06 -1.59 1.37
C THR A 72 53.84 -2.89 1.15
N THR A 73 54.28 -3.53 2.24
CA THR A 73 55.07 -4.77 2.25
C THR A 73 54.23 -6.04 2.42
N LEU A 74 52.93 -5.91 2.69
CA LEU A 74 52.05 -7.01 3.05
C LEU A 74 51.23 -7.50 1.84
N SER A 75 50.99 -8.80 1.79
CA SER A 75 49.97 -9.41 0.93
C SER A 75 48.68 -9.65 1.71
N VAL A 76 47.57 -9.88 0.99
CA VAL A 76 46.29 -10.23 1.61
C VAL A 76 46.39 -11.49 2.48
N ARG A 77 47.18 -12.48 2.06
CA ARG A 77 47.42 -13.74 2.78
C ARG A 77 47.88 -13.51 4.22
N ALA A 78 48.69 -12.48 4.47
CA ALA A 78 49.21 -12.19 5.80
C ALA A 78 48.13 -11.70 6.78
N ILE A 79 47.03 -11.14 6.27
CA ILE A 79 46.04 -10.39 7.06
C ILE A 79 44.65 -11.06 7.04
N MET A 80 44.32 -11.83 6.00
CA MET A 80 43.01 -12.49 5.86
C MET A 80 42.69 -13.44 7.01
N ASN A 81 41.41 -13.71 7.22
CA ASN A 81 40.94 -14.81 8.05
C ASN A 81 40.69 -16.04 7.17
N SER A 82 41.24 -17.18 7.56
CA SER A 82 41.11 -18.48 6.91
C SER A 82 41.06 -19.59 7.99
N PRO A 83 40.28 -20.68 7.80
CA PRO A 83 39.43 -20.96 6.64
C PRO A 83 38.18 -20.08 6.59
N LEU A 84 37.70 -19.77 5.38
CA LEU A 84 36.46 -19.02 5.20
C LEU A 84 35.24 -19.82 5.66
N SER A 85 34.42 -19.21 6.52
CA SER A 85 33.11 -19.77 6.86
C SER A 85 32.15 -19.67 5.69
N VAL A 86 31.64 -20.82 5.25
CA VAL A 86 30.73 -20.96 4.11
C VAL A 86 29.36 -21.51 4.48
N ILE A 87 28.38 -21.24 3.63
CA ILE A 87 27.03 -21.82 3.66
C ILE A 87 26.57 -22.15 2.24
N ARG A 88 25.82 -23.23 2.04
CA ARG A 88 25.33 -23.55 0.69
C ARG A 88 24.17 -22.64 0.34
N GLU A 89 24.03 -22.33 -0.94
CA GLU A 89 22.92 -21.49 -1.42
C GLU A 89 21.53 -22.14 -1.19
N SER A 90 21.49 -23.47 -1.03
CA SER A 90 20.30 -24.25 -0.66
C SER A 90 20.02 -24.34 0.84
N ASP A 91 21.00 -24.02 1.71
CA ASP A 91 20.83 -24.09 3.16
C ASP A 91 19.84 -23.00 3.61
N LEU A 92 19.22 -23.19 4.77
CA LEU A 92 18.15 -22.31 5.26
C LEU A 92 18.70 -21.07 5.99
N LEU A 93 17.95 -19.97 5.95
CA LEU A 93 18.36 -18.69 6.53
C LEU A 93 18.63 -18.77 8.05
N TYR A 94 17.87 -19.56 8.81
CA TYR A 94 18.14 -19.77 10.23
C TYR A 94 19.49 -20.46 10.48
N GLU A 95 19.94 -21.32 9.57
CA GLU A 95 21.24 -21.97 9.66
C GLU A 95 22.37 -20.95 9.46
N ALA A 96 22.16 -19.95 8.60
CA ALA A 96 23.08 -18.84 8.42
C ALA A 96 23.25 -18.07 9.73
N LEU A 97 22.14 -17.66 10.35
CA LEU A 97 22.16 -16.96 11.66
C LEU A 97 22.79 -17.81 12.76
N TYR A 98 22.45 -19.09 12.83
CA TYR A 98 23.01 -20.01 13.80
C TYR A 98 24.54 -20.13 13.63
N ARG A 99 25.02 -20.29 12.39
CA ARG A 99 26.48 -20.35 12.12
C ARG A 99 27.18 -19.03 12.46
N MET A 100 26.61 -17.89 12.07
CA MET A 100 27.12 -16.56 12.41
C MET A 100 27.25 -16.36 13.92
N SER A 101 26.19 -16.68 14.68
CA SER A 101 26.16 -16.58 16.14
C SER A 101 27.17 -17.52 16.79
N ARG A 102 27.19 -18.80 16.39
CA ARG A 102 28.09 -19.82 16.95
C ARG A 102 29.56 -19.49 16.71
N GLN A 103 29.88 -18.94 15.53
CA GLN A 103 31.25 -18.59 15.14
C GLN A 103 31.62 -17.14 15.51
N ARG A 104 30.68 -16.34 16.04
CA ARG A 104 30.85 -14.91 16.35
C ARG A 104 31.35 -14.10 15.15
N ILE A 105 30.78 -14.37 13.98
CA ILE A 105 31.07 -13.68 12.72
C ILE A 105 29.81 -13.05 12.17
N HIS A 106 29.97 -11.99 11.39
CA HIS A 106 28.84 -11.21 10.84
C HIS A 106 28.56 -11.52 9.37
N ARG A 107 29.28 -12.46 8.76
CA ARG A 107 29.22 -12.75 7.33
C ARG A 107 29.58 -14.18 7.01
N LEU A 108 28.91 -14.74 6.00
CA LEU A 108 29.16 -16.08 5.46
C LEU A 108 29.29 -15.97 3.93
N ALA A 109 30.27 -16.66 3.36
CA ALA A 109 30.32 -16.85 1.92
C ALA A 109 29.30 -17.91 1.50
N VAL A 110 28.55 -17.62 0.45
CA VAL A 110 27.53 -18.51 -0.09
C VAL A 110 28.14 -19.29 -1.25
N VAL A 111 28.01 -20.61 -1.24
CA VAL A 111 28.59 -21.49 -2.27
C VAL A 111 27.55 -22.28 -3.05
N ASP A 112 27.84 -22.52 -4.33
CA ASP A 112 27.03 -23.39 -5.21
C ASP A 112 27.24 -24.89 -4.87
N GLY A 113 26.51 -25.77 -5.56
CA GLY A 113 26.65 -27.22 -5.41
C GLY A 113 28.05 -27.77 -5.75
N LYS A 114 28.92 -26.99 -6.40
CA LYS A 114 30.30 -27.34 -6.74
C LYS A 114 31.32 -26.69 -5.78
N GLY A 115 30.87 -26.00 -4.74
CA GLY A 115 31.72 -25.32 -3.75
C GLY A 115 32.29 -23.99 -4.24
N ARG A 116 31.85 -23.48 -5.39
CA ARG A 116 32.30 -22.18 -5.91
C ARG A 116 31.52 -21.05 -5.27
N LEU A 117 32.16 -19.89 -5.13
CA LEU A 117 31.53 -18.70 -4.58
C LEU A 117 30.33 -18.29 -5.45
N SER A 118 29.15 -18.24 -4.83
CA SER A 118 27.85 -17.90 -5.44
C SER A 118 27.27 -16.60 -4.87
N GLY A 119 27.76 -16.16 -3.71
CA GLY A 119 27.36 -14.90 -3.08
C GLY A 119 27.99 -14.69 -1.70
N ILE A 120 27.52 -13.67 -1.00
CA ILE A 120 27.82 -13.41 0.42
C ILE A 120 26.53 -13.02 1.14
N ILE A 121 26.40 -13.42 2.41
CA ILE A 121 25.29 -13.01 3.27
C ILE A 121 25.83 -12.49 4.60
N THR A 122 25.29 -11.38 5.08
CA THR A 122 25.65 -10.76 6.36
C THR A 122 24.49 -10.79 7.35
N ASP A 123 24.78 -10.69 8.64
CA ASP A 123 23.74 -10.54 9.66
C ASP A 123 22.89 -9.27 9.43
N SER A 124 23.50 -8.21 8.92
CA SER A 124 22.84 -6.97 8.53
C SER A 124 21.90 -7.17 7.34
N ASP A 125 22.25 -8.02 6.37
CA ASP A 125 21.32 -8.41 5.30
C ASP A 125 20.10 -9.12 5.89
N ILE A 126 20.31 -9.98 6.89
CA ILE A 126 19.24 -10.73 7.55
C ILE A 126 18.37 -9.80 8.43
N ILE A 127 18.97 -8.85 9.14
CA ILE A 127 18.25 -7.83 9.92
C ILE A 127 17.50 -6.87 9.00
N ARG A 128 18.02 -6.53 7.82
CA ARG A 128 17.28 -5.73 6.82
C ARG A 128 16.02 -6.43 6.33
N LEU A 129 15.99 -7.77 6.31
CA LEU A 129 14.74 -8.52 6.07
C LEU A 129 13.71 -8.31 7.20
N GLN A 130 14.16 -7.95 8.41
CA GLN A 130 13.31 -7.53 9.53
C GLN A 130 12.98 -6.01 9.52
N ALA A 131 13.76 -5.18 8.81
CA ALA A 131 13.64 -3.72 8.82
C ALA A 131 12.42 -3.15 8.05
N ASN A 132 11.69 -3.99 7.31
CA ASN A 132 10.45 -3.61 6.64
C ASN A 132 9.25 -4.37 7.23
N THR A 133 9.26 -4.64 8.53
CA THR A 133 8.04 -5.10 9.20
C THR A 133 7.04 -3.95 9.32
N PRO A 134 5.72 -4.22 9.29
CA PRO A 134 4.71 -3.18 9.54
C PRO A 134 4.95 -2.42 10.85
N HIS A 135 5.43 -3.13 11.89
CA HIS A 135 5.74 -2.51 13.18
C HIS A 135 6.90 -1.51 13.09
N GLN A 136 7.99 -1.86 12.41
CA GLN A 136 9.12 -0.95 12.24
C GLN A 136 8.72 0.28 11.42
N LEU A 137 7.91 0.11 10.37
CA LEU A 137 7.40 1.24 9.58
C LEU A 137 6.58 2.20 10.42
N VAL A 138 5.70 1.72 11.30
CA VAL A 138 4.95 2.60 12.22
C VAL A 138 5.90 3.41 13.11
N LEU A 139 6.91 2.78 13.71
CA LEU A 139 7.90 3.49 14.53
C LEU A 139 8.69 4.54 13.73
N ASP A 140 9.03 4.23 12.48
CA ASP A 140 9.76 5.15 11.62
C ASP A 140 8.89 6.33 11.17
N ILE A 141 7.59 6.11 10.93
CA ILE A 141 6.62 7.20 10.70
C ILE A 141 6.57 8.11 11.93
N GLU A 142 6.38 7.56 13.12
CA GLU A 142 6.27 8.34 14.36
C GLU A 142 7.53 9.19 14.62
N ARG A 143 8.71 8.66 14.28
CA ARG A 143 10.00 9.32 14.46
C ARG A 143 10.35 10.32 13.36
N ALA A 144 9.75 10.22 12.18
CA ALA A 144 10.09 11.08 11.04
C ALA A 144 9.95 12.56 11.40
N THR A 145 11.03 13.33 11.30
CA THR A 145 11.08 14.76 11.69
C THR A 145 10.98 15.72 10.50
N SER A 146 10.98 15.20 9.28
CA SER A 146 10.95 15.99 8.05
C SER A 146 10.09 15.34 6.97
N LEU A 147 9.73 16.14 5.96
CA LEU A 147 9.05 15.66 4.75
C LEU A 147 9.87 14.63 3.99
N GLU A 148 11.21 14.79 3.97
CA GLU A 148 12.12 13.87 3.29
C GLU A 148 12.15 12.49 3.97
N GLU A 149 12.17 12.46 5.30
CA GLU A 149 12.08 11.21 6.06
C GLU A 149 10.72 10.53 5.85
N LEU A 150 9.61 11.28 5.87
CA LEU A 150 8.29 10.72 5.57
C LEU A 150 8.20 10.15 4.16
N ARG A 151 8.79 10.82 3.16
CA ARG A 151 8.90 10.30 1.80
C ARG A 151 9.66 8.98 1.77
N SER A 152 10.81 8.91 2.43
CA SER A 152 11.61 7.66 2.49
C SER A 152 10.82 6.52 3.14
N VAL A 153 10.07 6.79 4.19
CA VAL A 153 9.21 5.79 4.84
C VAL A 153 8.05 5.37 3.93
N PHE A 154 7.44 6.30 3.19
CA PHE A 154 6.39 6.00 2.22
C PHE A 154 6.90 5.09 1.07
N GLU A 155 8.08 5.37 0.54
CA GLU A 155 8.74 4.51 -0.46
C GLU A 155 8.99 3.09 0.09
N ARG A 156 9.36 2.96 1.37
CA ARG A 156 9.51 1.66 2.05
C ARG A 156 8.18 0.93 2.27
N ILE A 157 7.09 1.65 2.55
CA ILE A 157 5.74 1.06 2.60
C ILE A 157 5.40 0.44 1.25
N GLN A 158 5.63 1.16 0.14
CA GLN A 158 5.42 0.64 -1.20
C GLN A 158 6.29 -0.61 -1.47
N GLY A 159 7.57 -0.57 -1.06
CA GLY A 159 8.48 -1.72 -1.13
C GLY A 159 7.98 -2.95 -0.35
N LEU A 160 7.42 -2.75 0.84
CA LEU A 160 6.82 -3.83 1.63
C LEU A 160 5.62 -4.46 0.92
N VAL A 161 4.74 -3.64 0.34
CA VAL A 161 3.56 -4.11 -0.40
C VAL A 161 3.99 -4.93 -1.62
N LEU A 162 5.00 -4.48 -2.36
CA LEU A 162 5.59 -5.22 -3.48
C LEU A 162 6.11 -6.58 -3.03
N HIS A 163 6.88 -6.62 -1.92
CA HIS A 163 7.45 -7.85 -1.39
C HIS A 163 6.39 -8.83 -0.88
N ILE A 164 5.34 -8.36 -0.19
CA ILE A 164 4.25 -9.23 0.28
C ILE A 164 3.47 -9.79 -0.92
N SER A 165 3.30 -9.01 -1.98
CA SER A 165 2.60 -9.43 -3.19
C SER A 165 3.36 -10.52 -3.97
N ASP A 166 4.69 -10.60 -3.84
CA ASP A 166 5.54 -11.62 -4.47
C ASP A 166 5.55 -12.99 -3.80
N GLY A 167 5.23 -13.06 -2.50
CA GLY A 167 5.43 -14.27 -1.69
C GLY A 167 4.55 -15.48 -2.05
N GLY A 168 3.79 -15.41 -3.15
CA GLY A 168 2.72 -16.35 -3.47
C GLY A 168 1.57 -16.21 -2.49
N ALA A 169 0.33 -16.39 -2.95
CA ALA A 169 -0.89 -16.28 -2.14
C ALA A 169 -1.03 -17.44 -1.14
N GLY A 170 -0.09 -17.58 -0.20
CA GLY A 170 0.07 -18.78 0.62
C GLY A 170 -0.60 -18.75 1.99
N THR A 171 -0.94 -17.60 2.58
CA THR A 171 -1.54 -17.56 3.94
C THR A 171 -2.25 -16.25 4.35
N ARG A 172 -2.12 -15.13 3.63
CA ARG A 172 -2.68 -13.83 4.06
C ARG A 172 -3.89 -13.44 3.21
N SER A 173 -4.98 -13.02 3.85
CA SER A 173 -6.12 -12.43 3.15
C SER A 173 -5.72 -11.08 2.54
N VAL A 174 -6.12 -10.83 1.28
CA VAL A 174 -5.97 -9.52 0.63
C VAL A 174 -6.62 -8.41 1.45
N ARG A 175 -7.72 -8.72 2.15
CA ARG A 175 -8.39 -7.82 3.09
C ARG A 175 -7.45 -7.30 4.17
N ASP A 176 -6.59 -8.16 4.73
CA ASP A 176 -5.67 -7.77 5.79
C ASP A 176 -4.49 -6.94 5.25
N LEU A 177 -4.03 -7.26 4.03
CA LEU A 177 -3.00 -6.47 3.36
C LEU A 177 -3.50 -5.05 3.06
N VAL A 178 -4.69 -4.91 2.49
CA VAL A 178 -5.33 -3.61 2.21
C VAL A 178 -5.55 -2.82 3.50
N ARG A 179 -6.01 -3.46 4.57
CA ARG A 179 -6.17 -2.81 5.88
C ARG A 179 -4.84 -2.31 6.43
N MET A 180 -3.78 -3.10 6.33
CA MET A 180 -2.44 -2.71 6.75
C MET A 180 -1.94 -1.49 5.97
N ILE A 181 -2.15 -1.46 4.65
CA ILE A 181 -1.80 -0.31 3.80
C ILE A 181 -2.56 0.93 4.26
N ALA A 182 -3.88 0.84 4.43
CA ALA A 182 -4.71 1.96 4.88
C ALA A 182 -4.25 2.50 6.24
N HIS A 183 -3.95 1.64 7.21
CA HIS A 183 -3.43 2.06 8.51
C HIS A 183 -2.07 2.77 8.40
N LEU A 184 -1.16 2.27 7.57
CA LEU A 184 0.14 2.91 7.37
C LEU A 184 -0.01 4.29 6.70
N ASN A 185 -0.90 4.41 5.70
CA ASN A 185 -1.21 5.68 5.06
C ASN A 185 -1.82 6.70 6.03
N ASP A 186 -2.77 6.27 6.87
CA ASP A 186 -3.35 7.10 7.93
C ASP A 186 -2.26 7.65 8.87
N GLN A 187 -1.30 6.80 9.27
CA GLN A 187 -0.19 7.24 10.12
C GLN A 187 0.73 8.24 9.41
N VAL A 188 1.04 8.03 8.13
CA VAL A 188 1.80 9.01 7.33
C VAL A 188 1.09 10.36 7.30
N LEU A 189 -0.23 10.36 7.04
CA LEU A 189 -1.04 11.58 6.99
C LEU A 189 -1.08 12.28 8.36
N LEU A 190 -1.32 11.53 9.44
CA LEU A 190 -1.32 12.07 10.81
C LEU A 190 0.04 12.67 11.20
N ARG A 191 1.14 11.99 10.84
CA ARG A 191 2.48 12.50 11.11
C ARG A 191 2.77 13.76 10.30
N LEU A 192 2.39 13.78 9.03
CA LEU A 192 2.54 14.97 8.20
C LEU A 192 1.81 16.16 8.80
N ILE A 193 0.55 15.97 9.24
CA ILE A 193 -0.22 17.02 9.91
C ILE A 193 0.51 17.50 11.17
N ALA A 194 1.08 16.60 11.96
CA ALA A 194 1.86 16.98 13.14
C ALA A 194 3.10 17.83 12.79
N LEU A 195 3.84 17.47 11.74
CA LEU A 195 5.01 18.24 11.28
C LEU A 195 4.60 19.64 10.79
N LEU A 196 3.56 19.73 9.97
CA LEU A 196 3.06 21.02 9.47
C LEU A 196 2.59 21.93 10.60
N ARG A 197 1.93 21.36 11.62
CA ARG A 197 1.51 22.11 12.82
C ARG A 197 2.69 22.59 13.66
N GLN A 198 3.73 21.77 13.82
CA GLN A 198 4.94 22.15 14.54
C GLN A 198 5.72 23.27 13.84
N ASP A 199 5.79 23.22 12.51
CA ASP A 199 6.52 24.18 11.70
C ASP A 199 5.79 25.52 11.59
N ARG A 200 4.55 25.49 11.07
CA ARG A 200 3.87 26.70 10.60
C ARG A 200 2.42 26.84 11.02
N PHE A 201 1.75 25.78 11.47
CA PHE A 201 0.30 25.76 11.68
C PHE A 201 -0.11 25.41 13.13
N ALA A 202 0.66 25.89 14.12
CA ALA A 202 0.39 25.65 15.54
C ALA A 202 -0.92 26.30 16.03
N ASP A 203 -1.33 27.37 15.34
CA ASP A 203 -2.48 28.24 15.60
C ASP A 203 -3.75 27.83 14.83
N LEU A 204 -3.81 26.61 14.27
CA LEU A 204 -5.05 26.12 13.65
C LEU A 204 -6.22 26.16 14.66
N PRO A 205 -7.42 26.60 14.22
CA PRO A 205 -8.58 26.68 15.11
C PRO A 205 -8.95 25.28 15.63
N ALA A 206 -9.60 25.20 16.79
CA ALA A 206 -9.99 23.91 17.36
C ALA A 206 -11.17 23.27 16.61
N ARG A 207 -12.09 24.10 16.10
CA ARG A 207 -13.38 23.67 15.51
C ARG A 207 -13.29 23.46 14.01
N PHE A 208 -12.43 22.55 13.58
CA PHE A 208 -12.40 22.02 12.21
C PHE A 208 -12.07 20.52 12.20
N ALA A 209 -12.33 19.88 11.07
CA ALA A 209 -11.92 18.51 10.80
C ALA A 209 -11.38 18.39 9.37
N LEU A 210 -10.24 17.74 9.24
CA LEU A 210 -9.81 17.13 7.98
C LEU A 210 -10.45 15.74 7.91
N VAL A 211 -11.11 15.49 6.78
CA VAL A 211 -11.78 14.22 6.51
C VAL A 211 -11.26 13.60 5.23
N VAL A 212 -11.21 12.28 5.21
CA VAL A 212 -10.89 11.47 4.04
C VAL A 212 -12.14 10.80 3.51
N LEU A 213 -12.20 10.59 2.20
CA LEU A 213 -13.40 10.20 1.45
C LEU A 213 -13.14 8.94 0.62
N GLY A 214 -14.18 8.41 -0.02
CA GLY A 214 -14.03 7.32 -0.98
C GLY A 214 -13.33 6.08 -0.40
N SER A 215 -12.38 5.52 -1.14
CA SER A 215 -11.63 4.33 -0.70
C SER A 215 -10.77 4.58 0.55
N GLU A 216 -10.26 5.79 0.75
CA GLU A 216 -9.50 6.15 1.95
C GLU A 216 -10.40 6.25 3.17
N GLY A 217 -11.58 6.83 3.00
CA GLY A 217 -12.63 6.85 4.01
C GLY A 217 -13.08 5.46 4.46
N ARG A 218 -13.13 4.50 3.54
CA ARG A 218 -13.46 3.09 3.82
C ARG A 218 -12.28 2.23 4.31
N GLY A 219 -11.04 2.75 4.28
CA GLY A 219 -9.84 1.98 4.61
C GLY A 219 -9.51 0.88 3.57
N GLU A 220 -9.75 1.17 2.29
CA GLU A 220 -9.66 0.24 1.16
C GLU A 220 -8.62 0.67 0.12
N GLN A 221 -7.60 1.41 0.54
CA GLN A 221 -6.50 1.84 -0.32
C GLN A 221 -5.60 0.66 -0.72
N THR A 222 -5.11 0.68 -1.96
CA THR A 222 -4.13 -0.28 -2.48
C THR A 222 -2.75 0.37 -2.59
N LEU A 223 -1.88 -0.04 -3.52
CA LEU A 223 -0.48 0.41 -3.57
C LEU A 223 -0.32 1.91 -3.82
N LEU A 224 -1.00 2.45 -4.83
CA LEU A 224 -1.04 3.88 -5.10
C LEU A 224 -2.49 4.34 -5.06
N THR A 225 -2.73 5.35 -4.23
CA THR A 225 -4.02 5.99 -4.02
C THR A 225 -3.86 7.48 -4.28
N ASP A 226 -4.88 8.07 -4.87
CA ASP A 226 -5.03 9.51 -4.96
C ASP A 226 -5.52 10.11 -3.63
N GLN A 227 -5.37 11.43 -3.53
CA GLN A 227 -5.82 12.23 -2.39
C GLN A 227 -7.32 12.55 -2.50
N ASP A 228 -8.17 11.82 -1.78
CA ASP A 228 -9.61 12.11 -1.66
C ASP A 228 -9.92 12.68 -0.27
N ASN A 229 -9.84 14.00 -0.11
CA ASN A 229 -10.02 14.65 1.18
C ASN A 229 -10.83 15.95 1.11
N ALA A 230 -11.36 16.35 2.27
CA ALA A 230 -12.14 17.57 2.45
C ALA A 230 -11.92 18.15 3.84
N ILE A 231 -12.33 19.41 4.02
CA ILE A 231 -12.37 20.06 5.34
C ILE A 231 -13.79 20.51 5.67
N VAL A 232 -14.19 20.22 6.91
CA VAL A 232 -15.39 20.75 7.56
C VAL A 232 -14.94 21.67 8.70
N TYR A 233 -15.53 22.85 8.82
CA TYR A 233 -15.23 23.78 9.92
C TYR A 233 -16.49 24.36 10.56
N GLY A 234 -16.37 24.85 11.79
CA GLY A 234 -17.48 25.45 12.53
C GLY A 234 -18.03 26.70 11.83
N ASP A 235 -19.36 26.87 11.85
CA ASP A 235 -20.01 28.08 11.32
C ASP A 235 -19.66 29.34 12.15
N GLU A 236 -19.15 29.14 13.37
CA GLU A 236 -18.68 30.17 14.29
C GLU A 236 -17.32 30.78 13.95
N LEU A 237 -16.53 30.16 13.07
CA LEU A 237 -15.16 30.61 12.79
C LEU A 237 -15.13 31.93 11.99
N GLY A 238 -14.21 32.82 12.38
CA GLY A 238 -13.96 34.08 11.70
C GLY A 238 -13.21 33.94 10.37
N ALA A 239 -13.17 35.01 9.58
CA ALA A 239 -12.52 35.01 8.26
C ALA A 239 -11.02 34.66 8.33
N ASP A 240 -10.31 35.14 9.35
CA ASP A 240 -8.87 34.89 9.53
C ASP A 240 -8.59 33.42 9.86
N GLU A 241 -9.41 32.80 10.72
CA GLU A 241 -9.31 31.37 11.05
C GLU A 241 -9.61 30.50 9.82
N VAL A 242 -10.62 30.86 9.03
CA VAL A 242 -10.95 30.17 7.78
C VAL A 242 -9.83 30.32 6.75
N SER A 243 -9.22 31.51 6.64
CA SER A 243 -8.06 31.74 5.79
C SER A 243 -6.86 30.90 6.24
N ARG A 244 -6.71 30.69 7.55
CA ARG A 244 -5.65 29.84 8.10
C ARG A 244 -5.83 28.37 7.78
N ILE A 245 -7.07 27.88 7.83
CA ILE A 245 -7.44 26.53 7.38
C ILE A 245 -7.16 26.36 5.89
N GLU A 246 -7.44 27.37 5.07
CA GLU A 246 -7.15 27.36 3.64
C GLU A 246 -5.65 27.24 3.34
N ASP A 247 -4.84 28.05 4.02
CA ASP A 247 -3.38 28.00 3.89
C ASP A 247 -2.81 26.63 4.30
N PHE A 248 -3.32 26.07 5.40
CA PHE A 248 -2.99 24.71 5.84
C PHE A 248 -3.37 23.66 4.80
N ALA A 249 -4.58 23.74 4.23
CA ALA A 249 -5.05 22.79 3.23
C ALA A 249 -4.15 22.81 1.99
N GLN A 250 -3.72 23.99 1.54
CA GLN A 250 -2.83 24.11 0.39
C GLN A 250 -1.47 23.44 0.65
N HIS A 251 -0.85 23.74 1.80
CA HIS A 251 0.45 23.17 2.17
C HIS A 251 0.37 21.66 2.42
N LEU A 252 -0.74 21.16 2.96
CA LEU A 252 -0.97 19.73 3.17
C LEU A 252 -0.96 18.97 1.84
N ILE A 253 -1.71 19.43 0.84
CA ILE A 253 -1.84 18.76 -0.47
C ILE A 253 -0.52 18.79 -1.26
N GLU A 254 0.20 19.92 -1.19
CA GLU A 254 1.55 20.04 -1.76
C GLU A 254 2.54 19.07 -1.11
N SER A 255 2.49 18.97 0.23
CA SER A 255 3.34 18.06 1.00
C SER A 255 3.05 16.58 0.71
N LEU A 256 1.76 16.21 0.60
CA LEU A 256 1.35 14.85 0.22
C LEU A 256 1.87 14.49 -1.18
N THR A 257 1.83 15.46 -2.11
CA THR A 257 2.38 15.28 -3.46
C THR A 257 3.90 15.10 -3.41
N ALA A 258 4.60 15.87 -2.58
CA ALA A 258 6.05 15.75 -2.39
C ALA A 258 6.49 14.41 -1.76
N ILE A 259 5.65 13.83 -0.88
CA ILE A 259 5.84 12.49 -0.31
C ILE A 259 5.63 11.37 -1.35
N GLY A 260 4.87 11.65 -2.43
CA GLY A 260 4.61 10.69 -3.51
C GLY A 260 3.15 10.24 -3.61
N ILE A 261 2.22 10.91 -2.92
CA ILE A 261 0.77 10.64 -3.00
C ILE A 261 0.17 11.58 -4.05
N PRO A 262 -0.26 11.09 -5.23
CA PRO A 262 -0.68 11.94 -6.33
C PRO A 262 -1.99 12.70 -6.04
N PRO A 263 -2.19 13.89 -6.63
CA PRO A 263 -3.45 14.60 -6.51
C PRO A 263 -4.61 13.81 -7.14
N CYS A 264 -5.82 13.99 -6.62
CA CYS A 264 -7.02 13.39 -7.20
C CYS A 264 -7.33 14.00 -8.58
N PRO A 265 -7.40 13.19 -9.66
CA PRO A 265 -7.76 13.68 -10.99
C PRO A 265 -9.16 14.33 -11.03
N GLY A 266 -10.05 13.93 -10.12
CA GLY A 266 -11.39 14.51 -9.96
C GLY A 266 -11.42 15.80 -9.14
N GLY A 267 -10.29 16.25 -8.59
CA GLY A 267 -10.20 17.47 -7.79
C GLY A 267 -10.87 17.37 -6.41
N ILE A 268 -11.00 16.17 -5.84
CA ILE A 268 -11.59 15.92 -4.51
C ILE A 268 -10.53 16.17 -3.43
N MET A 269 -10.16 17.45 -3.25
CA MET A 269 -9.06 17.84 -2.37
C MET A 269 -9.44 19.09 -1.57
N ALA A 270 -9.06 19.13 -0.30
CA ALA A 270 -9.33 20.23 0.63
C ALA A 270 -8.70 21.58 0.21
N SER A 271 -7.67 21.56 -0.65
CA SER A 271 -7.14 22.75 -1.30
C SER A 271 -8.18 23.43 -2.20
N ASN A 272 -9.07 22.64 -2.83
CA ASN A 272 -10.15 23.16 -3.66
C ASN A 272 -11.29 23.69 -2.79
N LYS A 273 -11.70 24.95 -3.02
CA LYS A 273 -12.78 25.64 -2.29
C LYS A 273 -14.09 24.84 -2.22
N GLU A 274 -14.39 24.04 -3.24
CA GLU A 274 -15.60 23.20 -3.28
C GLU A 274 -15.62 22.11 -2.20
N TRP A 275 -14.44 21.69 -1.70
CA TRP A 275 -14.23 20.66 -0.69
C TRP A 275 -13.76 21.23 0.65
N ARG A 276 -13.89 22.54 0.86
CA ARG A 276 -13.61 23.25 2.11
C ARG A 276 -14.78 24.15 2.46
N ARG A 277 -15.63 23.74 3.41
CA ARG A 277 -16.87 24.46 3.76
C ARG A 277 -17.15 24.41 5.25
N SER A 278 -17.90 25.40 5.73
CA SER A 278 -18.47 25.35 7.07
C SER A 278 -19.50 24.22 7.15
N LEU A 279 -19.80 23.75 8.37
CA LEU A 279 -20.78 22.71 8.60
C LEU A 279 -22.14 23.04 7.95
N GLY A 280 -22.69 24.24 8.19
CA GLY A 280 -23.94 24.68 7.57
C GLY A 280 -23.90 24.61 6.04
N LYS A 281 -22.81 25.06 5.42
CA LYS A 281 -22.63 24.99 3.95
C LYS A 281 -22.49 23.56 3.44
N TRP A 282 -21.87 22.66 4.21
CA TRP A 282 -21.84 21.22 3.88
C TRP A 282 -23.22 20.60 3.98
N ARG A 283 -24.01 20.95 4.99
CA ARG A 283 -25.40 20.52 5.13
C ARG A 283 -26.24 20.95 3.92
N ASP A 284 -26.08 22.19 3.46
CA ASP A 284 -26.76 22.69 2.25
C ASP A 284 -26.28 21.96 0.98
N GLN A 285 -24.98 21.69 0.86
CA GLN A 285 -24.42 20.96 -0.27
C GLN A 285 -24.93 19.50 -0.32
N LEU A 286 -24.95 18.84 0.83
CA LEU A 286 -25.48 17.48 0.97
C LEU A 286 -26.98 17.46 0.64
N ALA A 287 -27.76 18.42 1.15
CA ALA A 287 -29.18 18.53 0.82
C ALA A 287 -29.41 18.69 -0.69
N ARG A 288 -28.62 19.53 -1.37
CA ARG A 288 -28.69 19.71 -2.83
C ARG A 288 -28.40 18.41 -3.59
N TRP A 289 -27.39 17.66 -3.18
CA TRP A 289 -27.07 16.38 -3.82
C TRP A 289 -28.18 15.34 -3.63
N LEU A 290 -28.77 15.28 -2.44
CA LEU A 290 -29.80 14.32 -2.09
C LEU A 290 -31.15 14.64 -2.76
N GLN A 291 -31.54 15.91 -2.81
CA GLN A 291 -32.81 16.36 -3.42
C GLN A 291 -32.81 16.28 -4.95
N ALA A 292 -31.66 16.50 -5.60
CA ALA A 292 -31.54 16.50 -7.06
C ALA A 292 -30.45 15.52 -7.52
N PRO A 293 -30.69 14.19 -7.48
CA PRO A 293 -29.69 13.16 -7.75
C PRO A 293 -29.35 13.01 -9.25
N THR A 294 -28.78 14.04 -9.85
CA THR A 294 -28.16 13.97 -11.19
C THR A 294 -26.96 13.00 -11.18
N PRO A 295 -26.51 12.47 -12.34
CA PRO A 295 -25.34 11.59 -12.37
C PRO A 295 -24.10 12.17 -11.68
N LYS A 296 -23.86 13.49 -11.82
CA LYS A 296 -22.78 14.20 -11.13
C LYS A 296 -23.00 14.23 -9.61
N HIS A 297 -24.20 14.55 -9.15
CA HIS A 297 -24.52 14.60 -7.72
C HIS A 297 -24.45 13.24 -7.06
N VAL A 298 -24.90 12.18 -7.75
CA VAL A 298 -24.77 10.79 -7.28
C VAL A 298 -23.31 10.43 -7.06
N LEU A 299 -22.42 10.75 -8.02
CA LEU A 299 -20.99 10.47 -7.88
C LEU A 299 -20.34 11.27 -6.73
N SER A 300 -20.60 12.58 -6.67
CA SER A 300 -20.04 13.45 -5.63
C SER A 300 -20.53 13.05 -4.24
N CYS A 301 -21.83 12.83 -4.07
CA CYS A 301 -22.41 12.41 -2.80
C CYS A 301 -21.98 10.99 -2.44
N GLY A 302 -21.95 10.07 -3.40
CA GLY A 302 -21.47 8.71 -3.19
C GLY A 302 -20.06 8.69 -2.64
N THR A 303 -19.17 9.53 -3.17
CA THR A 303 -17.79 9.66 -2.64
C THR A 303 -17.78 10.34 -1.27
N PHE A 304 -18.53 11.43 -1.11
CA PHE A 304 -18.56 12.21 0.13
C PHE A 304 -19.12 11.44 1.33
N VAL A 305 -20.14 10.60 1.16
CA VAL A 305 -20.76 9.90 2.30
C VAL A 305 -19.87 8.80 2.90
N ASP A 306 -18.79 8.41 2.20
CA ASP A 306 -17.69 7.64 2.80
C ASP A 306 -16.77 8.50 3.69
N ILE A 307 -17.27 9.63 4.20
CA ILE A 307 -16.57 10.53 5.10
C ILE A 307 -16.10 9.80 6.37
N ARG A 308 -14.81 9.98 6.66
CA ARG A 308 -14.13 9.57 7.90
C ARG A 308 -13.19 10.67 8.35
N THR A 309 -13.29 11.04 9.62
CA THR A 309 -12.44 12.04 10.26
C THR A 309 -11.05 11.45 10.48
N ILE A 310 -10.02 12.11 9.95
CA ILE A 310 -8.62 11.74 10.22
C ILE A 310 -8.02 12.63 11.30
N PHE A 311 -8.36 13.92 11.31
CA PHE A 311 -7.83 14.89 12.27
C PHE A 311 -8.85 15.98 12.57
N GLY A 312 -8.93 16.43 13.82
CA GLY A 312 -9.84 17.48 14.26
C GLY A 312 -11.12 16.92 14.91
N ASP A 313 -12.22 17.65 14.80
CA ASP A 313 -13.48 17.36 15.51
C ASP A 313 -14.33 16.28 14.80
N PRO A 314 -14.52 15.08 15.39
CA PRO A 314 -15.29 14.01 14.77
C PRO A 314 -16.81 14.25 14.79
N SER A 315 -17.33 15.25 15.51
CA SER A 315 -18.78 15.51 15.57
C SER A 315 -19.34 15.83 14.18
N PHE A 316 -18.56 16.51 13.34
CA PHE A 316 -18.96 16.91 11.99
C PHE A 316 -19.31 15.71 11.11
N GLU A 317 -18.52 14.64 11.17
CA GLU A 317 -18.78 13.40 10.45
C GLU A 317 -20.13 12.79 10.84
N GLN A 318 -20.39 12.72 12.15
CA GLN A 318 -21.61 12.16 12.68
C GLN A 318 -22.84 12.98 12.25
N GLU A 319 -22.78 14.30 12.39
CA GLU A 319 -23.89 15.19 12.01
C GLU A 319 -24.25 15.10 10.52
N LEU A 320 -23.25 15.01 9.64
CA LEU A 320 -23.47 14.86 8.20
C LEU A 320 -24.06 13.50 7.84
N LYS A 321 -23.63 12.42 8.52
CA LYS A 321 -24.23 11.09 8.38
C LYS A 321 -25.66 11.05 8.88
N ASP A 322 -25.97 11.71 9.99
CA ASP A 322 -27.33 11.79 10.54
C ASP A 322 -28.30 12.55 9.63
N GLN A 323 -27.82 13.60 8.96
CA GLN A 323 -28.58 14.28 7.91
C GLN A 323 -28.89 13.34 6.74
N LEU A 324 -27.88 12.61 6.25
CA LEU A 324 -28.04 11.62 5.19
C LEU A 324 -29.12 10.59 5.56
N TYR A 325 -29.02 9.97 6.74
CA TYR A 325 -29.98 8.97 7.20
C TYR A 325 -31.39 9.53 7.33
N THR A 326 -31.51 10.76 7.84
CA THR A 326 -32.80 11.43 7.97
C THR A 326 -33.45 11.70 6.62
N HIS A 327 -32.66 12.09 5.61
CA HIS A 327 -33.16 12.27 4.25
C HIS A 327 -33.62 10.93 3.65
N VAL A 328 -32.76 9.90 3.63
CA VAL A 328 -33.07 8.64 2.93
C VAL A 328 -34.21 7.84 3.55
N ARG A 329 -34.53 8.09 4.84
CA ARG A 329 -35.74 7.55 5.50
C ARG A 329 -37.02 8.13 4.91
N ARG A 330 -36.99 9.37 4.43
CA ARG A 330 -38.14 10.09 3.86
C ARG A 330 -38.25 9.92 2.35
N ASP A 331 -37.12 10.00 1.66
CA ASP A 331 -37.06 9.91 0.19
C ASP A 331 -35.97 8.93 -0.24
N LYS A 332 -36.39 7.88 -0.97
CA LYS A 332 -35.50 6.83 -1.46
C LYS A 332 -34.92 7.15 -2.84
N LEU A 333 -35.34 8.24 -3.49
CA LEU A 333 -34.96 8.58 -4.87
C LEU A 333 -33.44 8.63 -5.03
N PHE A 334 -32.72 9.24 -4.09
CA PHE A 334 -31.26 9.28 -4.10
C PHE A 334 -30.64 7.87 -4.15
N LEU A 335 -31.07 6.97 -3.26
CA LEU A 335 -30.56 5.60 -3.21
C LEU A 335 -30.88 4.83 -4.49
N MET A 336 -32.08 5.01 -5.03
CA MET A 336 -32.46 4.34 -6.27
C MET A 336 -31.61 4.83 -7.45
N ARG A 337 -31.34 6.15 -7.55
CA ARG A 337 -30.43 6.72 -8.57
C ARG A 337 -28.97 6.31 -8.36
N MET A 338 -28.54 6.19 -7.11
CA MET A 338 -27.22 5.66 -6.76
C MET A 338 -27.05 4.23 -7.27
N VAL A 339 -28.03 3.36 -7.00
CA VAL A 339 -28.03 1.97 -7.49
C VAL A 339 -28.14 1.92 -9.01
N GLU A 340 -29.00 2.73 -9.63
CA GLU A 340 -29.09 2.84 -11.09
C GLU A 340 -27.73 3.18 -11.72
N ASN A 341 -26.97 4.09 -11.12
CA ASN A 341 -25.64 4.44 -11.59
C ASN A 341 -24.65 3.26 -11.52
N THR A 342 -24.77 2.37 -10.52
CA THR A 342 -23.95 1.15 -10.47
C THR A 342 -24.24 0.20 -11.64
N LEU A 343 -25.49 0.15 -12.11
CA LEU A 343 -25.91 -0.73 -13.20
C LEU A 343 -25.39 -0.27 -14.57
N ARG A 344 -24.93 0.98 -14.71
CA ARG A 344 -24.29 1.48 -15.93
C ARG A 344 -22.94 0.81 -16.19
N PHE A 345 -22.31 0.30 -15.13
CA PHE A 345 -21.05 -0.44 -15.18
C PHE A 345 -21.36 -1.93 -14.99
N ALA A 346 -22.01 -2.53 -15.98
CA ALA A 346 -22.26 -3.96 -15.99
C ALA A 346 -20.94 -4.73 -16.12
N PRO A 347 -20.77 -5.85 -15.40
CA PRO A 347 -19.61 -6.72 -15.56
C PRO A 347 -19.42 -7.09 -17.03
N PRO A 348 -18.20 -6.96 -17.58
CA PRO A 348 -17.95 -7.16 -19.00
C PRO A 348 -17.85 -8.66 -19.35
N ILE A 349 -18.90 -9.43 -19.02
CA ILE A 349 -19.02 -10.85 -19.35
C ILE A 349 -19.84 -10.99 -20.63
N GLY A 350 -19.21 -11.49 -21.68
CA GLY A 350 -19.85 -11.87 -22.94
C GLY A 350 -20.35 -13.31 -22.94
N TRP A 351 -20.74 -13.77 -24.12
CA TRP A 351 -21.20 -15.14 -24.34
C TRP A 351 -20.16 -16.17 -23.89
N PHE A 352 -20.63 -17.27 -23.28
CA PHE A 352 -19.81 -18.36 -22.75
C PHE A 352 -18.74 -17.91 -21.72
N GLY A 353 -18.97 -16.78 -21.02
CA GLY A 353 -18.06 -16.31 -19.98
C GLY A 353 -16.84 -15.55 -20.51
N ARG A 354 -16.76 -15.24 -21.81
CA ARG A 354 -15.64 -14.46 -22.36
C ARG A 354 -15.63 -13.05 -21.78
N ILE A 355 -14.51 -12.63 -21.20
CA ILE A 355 -14.38 -11.27 -20.65
C ILE A 355 -14.10 -10.28 -21.79
N LYS A 356 -14.87 -9.20 -21.85
CA LYS A 356 -14.69 -8.11 -22.82
C LYS A 356 -13.63 -7.14 -22.30
N ALA A 357 -12.50 -7.07 -23.00
CA ALA A 357 -11.46 -6.08 -22.78
C ALA A 357 -11.80 -4.75 -23.49
N GLU A 358 -11.07 -3.69 -23.14
CA GLU A 358 -11.02 -2.47 -23.94
C GLU A 358 -10.54 -2.80 -25.35
N SER A 359 -11.24 -2.25 -26.35
CA SER A 359 -11.01 -2.58 -27.77
C SER A 359 -10.03 -1.65 -28.46
N GLU A 360 -9.78 -0.46 -27.92
CA GLU A 360 -9.00 0.60 -28.57
C GLU A 360 -8.22 1.43 -27.54
N GLY A 361 -7.21 2.17 -28.03
CA GLY A 361 -6.40 3.07 -27.21
C GLY A 361 -5.28 2.38 -26.42
N ALA A 362 -4.65 3.14 -25.51
CA ALA A 362 -3.49 2.70 -24.73
C ALA A 362 -3.76 1.49 -23.81
N HIS A 363 -5.03 1.17 -23.56
CA HIS A 363 -5.48 0.08 -22.71
C HIS A 363 -6.09 -1.10 -23.48
N SER A 364 -5.91 -1.15 -24.80
CA SER A 364 -6.40 -2.26 -25.63
C SER A 364 -5.97 -3.62 -25.07
N GLY A 365 -6.91 -4.56 -24.94
CA GLY A 365 -6.66 -5.89 -24.37
C GLY A 365 -6.65 -5.93 -22.82
N MET A 366 -6.83 -4.78 -22.16
CA MET A 366 -6.90 -4.68 -20.70
C MET A 366 -8.34 -4.58 -20.20
N LEU A 367 -8.53 -4.88 -18.92
CA LEU A 367 -9.78 -4.76 -18.19
C LEU A 367 -9.66 -3.66 -17.14
N GLU A 368 -10.50 -2.62 -17.22
CA GLU A 368 -10.63 -1.66 -16.12
C GLU A 368 -11.38 -2.34 -14.96
N ILE A 369 -10.63 -2.76 -13.93
CA ILE A 369 -11.14 -3.64 -12.86
C ILE A 369 -12.08 -2.92 -11.88
N LYS A 370 -11.94 -1.58 -11.75
CA LYS A 370 -12.78 -0.76 -10.89
C LYS A 370 -14.20 -0.69 -11.44
N LYS A 371 -14.33 -0.37 -12.73
CA LYS A 371 -15.59 -0.38 -13.50
C LYS A 371 -16.14 -1.79 -13.67
N ALA A 372 -15.28 -2.80 -13.82
CA ALA A 372 -15.74 -4.17 -14.03
C ALA A 372 -16.50 -4.76 -12.83
N GLY A 373 -16.20 -4.32 -11.59
CA GLY A 373 -16.96 -4.80 -10.44
C GLY A 373 -16.68 -4.19 -9.07
N ILE A 374 -15.50 -3.64 -8.81
CA ILE A 374 -15.19 -3.04 -7.48
C ILE A 374 -16.16 -1.89 -7.18
N PHE A 375 -16.43 -1.03 -8.18
CA PHE A 375 -17.39 0.07 -8.06
C PHE A 375 -18.80 -0.44 -7.78
N ALA A 376 -19.28 -1.43 -8.54
CA ALA A 376 -20.62 -1.98 -8.36
C ALA A 376 -20.83 -2.60 -6.96
N ILE A 377 -19.83 -3.33 -6.45
CA ILE A 377 -19.89 -3.92 -5.11
C ILE A 377 -19.85 -2.81 -4.04
N SER A 378 -18.84 -1.94 -4.07
CA SER A 378 -18.65 -0.92 -3.03
C SER A 378 -19.83 0.06 -2.96
N GLU A 379 -20.32 0.56 -4.10
CA GLU A 379 -21.49 1.44 -4.15
C GLU A 379 -22.81 0.74 -3.80
N GLY A 380 -23.00 -0.51 -4.26
CA GLY A 380 -24.21 -1.26 -3.95
C GLY A 380 -24.32 -1.62 -2.46
N VAL A 381 -23.21 -2.06 -1.86
CA VAL A 381 -23.13 -2.30 -0.40
C VAL A 381 -23.32 -0.99 0.36
N LYS A 382 -22.75 0.11 -0.12
CA LYS A 382 -22.95 1.45 0.45
C LYS A 382 -24.43 1.86 0.42
N ALA A 383 -25.14 1.68 -0.70
CA ALA A 383 -26.56 2.01 -0.79
C ALA A 383 -27.41 1.22 0.23
N LEU A 384 -27.14 -0.08 0.39
CA LEU A 384 -27.78 -0.92 1.41
C LEU A 384 -27.43 -0.45 2.84
N ALA A 385 -26.18 -0.10 3.08
CA ALA A 385 -25.70 0.39 4.37
C ALA A 385 -26.33 1.75 4.76
N ILE A 386 -26.47 2.67 3.80
CA ILE A 386 -27.18 3.94 3.99
C ILE A 386 -28.65 3.68 4.30
N GLN A 387 -29.31 2.76 3.58
CA GLN A 387 -30.70 2.38 3.84
C GLN A 387 -30.89 1.82 5.26
N ALA A 388 -29.91 1.05 5.76
CA ALA A 388 -29.89 0.51 7.11
C ALA A 388 -29.51 1.54 8.19
N GLY A 389 -29.15 2.77 7.80
CA GLY A 389 -28.73 3.83 8.73
C GLY A 389 -27.38 3.57 9.39
N LYS A 390 -26.48 2.81 8.74
CA LYS A 390 -25.19 2.38 9.31
C LYS A 390 -24.10 2.37 8.22
N LEU A 391 -23.26 3.41 8.18
CA LEU A 391 -22.27 3.60 7.10
C LEU A 391 -20.80 3.47 7.56
N GLU A 392 -20.58 3.01 8.78
CA GLU A 392 -19.23 2.89 9.35
C GLU A 392 -18.40 1.79 8.71
N GLY A 393 -17.10 2.03 8.62
CA GLY A 393 -16.10 1.06 8.19
C GLY A 393 -16.07 0.74 6.69
N SER A 394 -15.27 -0.28 6.39
CA SER A 394 -15.07 -0.88 5.06
C SER A 394 -16.33 -1.51 4.47
N THR A 395 -16.30 -1.77 3.16
CA THR A 395 -17.31 -2.54 2.42
C THR A 395 -17.56 -3.90 3.10
N HIS A 396 -16.51 -4.58 3.54
CA HIS A 396 -16.63 -5.84 4.27
C HIS A 396 -17.37 -5.69 5.61
N GLN A 397 -17.01 -4.69 6.42
CA GLN A 397 -17.66 -4.46 7.72
C GLN A 397 -19.14 -4.07 7.54
N ARG A 398 -19.45 -3.29 6.51
CA ARG A 398 -20.82 -2.97 6.12
C ARG A 398 -21.58 -4.23 5.71
N LEU A 399 -20.97 -5.12 4.94
CA LEU A 399 -21.59 -6.38 4.54
C LEU A 399 -21.82 -7.33 5.73
N ASP A 400 -20.85 -7.44 6.64
CA ASP A 400 -20.97 -8.19 7.89
C ASP A 400 -22.14 -7.66 8.75
N MET A 401 -22.31 -6.33 8.79
CA MET A 401 -23.46 -5.67 9.43
C MET A 401 -24.79 -6.00 8.71
N LEU A 402 -24.84 -5.90 7.39
CA LEU A 402 -26.05 -6.19 6.60
C LEU A 402 -26.51 -7.65 6.73
N VAL A 403 -25.57 -8.58 6.94
CA VAL A 403 -25.88 -9.98 7.26
C VAL A 403 -26.51 -10.12 8.65
N ARG A 404 -25.96 -9.43 9.66
CA ARG A 404 -26.52 -9.43 11.02
C ARG A 404 -27.95 -8.87 11.04
N ASP A 405 -28.20 -7.82 10.26
CA ASP A 405 -29.50 -7.17 10.12
C ASP A 405 -30.45 -7.91 9.14
N LYS A 406 -30.04 -9.06 8.61
CA LYS A 406 -30.81 -9.91 7.67
C LYS A 406 -31.21 -9.22 6.36
N VAL A 407 -30.52 -8.14 5.98
CA VAL A 407 -30.71 -7.46 4.68
C VAL A 407 -30.11 -8.30 3.55
N VAL A 408 -28.96 -8.93 3.80
CA VAL A 408 -28.28 -9.82 2.85
C VAL A 408 -28.08 -11.18 3.52
N ASN A 409 -28.34 -12.28 2.81
CA ASN A 409 -28.10 -13.61 3.36
C ASN A 409 -26.60 -13.97 3.36
N ARG A 410 -26.19 -14.87 4.27
CA ARG A 410 -24.78 -15.26 4.45
C ARG A 410 -24.10 -15.77 3.17
N LYS A 411 -24.82 -16.54 2.35
CA LYS A 411 -24.27 -17.12 1.12
C LYS A 411 -23.95 -16.03 0.10
N MET A 412 -24.87 -15.10 -0.11
CA MET A 412 -24.68 -13.94 -1.00
C MET A 412 -23.56 -13.04 -0.50
N ALA A 413 -23.52 -12.76 0.81
CA ALA A 413 -22.45 -11.97 1.41
C ALA A 413 -21.07 -12.62 1.22
N ALA A 414 -20.94 -13.93 1.41
CA ALA A 414 -19.69 -14.64 1.15
C ALA A 414 -19.26 -14.50 -0.32
N THR A 415 -20.18 -14.68 -1.27
CA THR A 415 -19.89 -14.47 -2.70
C THR A 415 -19.47 -13.03 -3.01
N ILE A 416 -20.13 -12.02 -2.44
CA ILE A 416 -19.77 -10.62 -2.64
C ILE A 416 -18.36 -10.34 -2.08
N SER A 417 -18.06 -10.80 -0.87
CA SER A 417 -16.73 -10.63 -0.24
C SER A 417 -15.64 -11.29 -1.07
N GLU A 418 -15.82 -12.55 -1.48
CA GLU A 418 -14.83 -13.27 -2.30
C GLU A 418 -14.62 -12.61 -3.67
N SER A 419 -15.70 -12.16 -4.32
CA SER A 419 -15.62 -11.38 -5.56
C SER A 419 -14.85 -10.08 -5.34
N PHE A 420 -15.16 -9.33 -4.28
CA PHE A 420 -14.52 -8.06 -3.98
C PHE A 420 -13.04 -8.23 -3.69
N ASP A 421 -12.69 -9.17 -2.81
CA ASP A 421 -11.31 -9.53 -2.46
C ASP A 421 -10.52 -9.92 -3.70
N PHE A 422 -11.07 -10.76 -4.57
CA PHE A 422 -10.39 -11.16 -5.78
C PHE A 422 -10.17 -9.98 -6.75
N LEU A 423 -11.18 -9.13 -6.98
CA LEU A 423 -11.04 -7.97 -7.85
C LEU A 423 -10.02 -6.95 -7.30
N VAL A 424 -10.02 -6.72 -5.99
CA VAL A 424 -9.04 -5.85 -5.31
C VAL A 424 -7.64 -6.44 -5.39
N LEU A 425 -7.48 -7.76 -5.26
CA LEU A 425 -6.20 -8.44 -5.45
C LEU A 425 -5.67 -8.23 -6.87
N MET A 426 -6.52 -8.38 -7.88
CA MET A 426 -6.17 -8.17 -9.28
C MET A 426 -5.73 -6.72 -9.54
N ARG A 427 -6.46 -5.75 -8.97
CA ARG A 427 -6.07 -4.34 -9.01
C ARG A 427 -4.70 -4.11 -8.37
N LEU A 428 -4.48 -4.64 -7.17
CA LEU A 428 -3.21 -4.49 -6.47
C LEU A 428 -2.05 -5.09 -7.26
N ARG A 429 -2.22 -6.29 -7.84
CA ARG A 429 -1.21 -6.93 -8.69
C ARG A 429 -0.87 -6.10 -9.92
N ALA A 430 -1.88 -5.58 -10.61
CA ALA A 430 -1.67 -4.71 -11.77
C ALA A 430 -0.89 -3.44 -11.40
N GLN A 431 -1.20 -2.82 -10.24
CA GLN A 431 -0.44 -1.68 -9.74
C GLN A 431 1.01 -2.04 -9.40
N VAL A 432 1.23 -3.18 -8.74
CA VAL A 432 2.56 -3.72 -8.42
C VAL A 432 3.39 -3.95 -9.69
N GLU A 433 2.79 -4.54 -10.72
CA GLU A 433 3.44 -4.76 -12.01
C GLU A 433 3.79 -3.45 -12.72
N ALA A 434 2.87 -2.47 -12.71
CA ALA A 434 3.12 -1.16 -13.31
C ALA A 434 4.34 -0.48 -12.67
N VAL A 435 4.45 -0.48 -11.33
CA VAL A 435 5.63 0.08 -10.63
C VAL A 435 6.92 -0.63 -11.06
N ARG A 436 6.92 -1.96 -11.20
CA ARG A 436 8.10 -2.73 -11.62
C ARG A 436 8.57 -2.39 -13.02
N GLU A 437 7.62 -2.10 -13.90
CA GLU A 437 7.88 -1.71 -15.28
C GLU A 437 8.21 -0.21 -15.41
N GLY A 438 8.31 0.53 -14.29
CA GLY A 438 8.54 1.98 -14.31
C GLY A 438 7.34 2.78 -14.83
N ARG A 439 6.15 2.17 -14.88
CA ARG A 439 4.90 2.81 -15.31
C ARG A 439 4.13 3.35 -14.11
N GLN A 440 3.30 4.36 -14.37
CA GLN A 440 2.32 4.86 -13.42
C GLN A 440 1.26 3.77 -13.14
N PRO A 441 1.01 3.39 -11.87
CA PRO A 441 -0.05 2.46 -11.51
C PRO A 441 -1.43 2.98 -11.87
N ASP A 442 -2.28 2.12 -12.42
CA ASP A 442 -3.66 2.44 -12.78
C ASP A 442 -4.62 1.31 -12.32
N ASN A 443 -5.83 1.26 -12.91
CA ASN A 443 -6.84 0.24 -12.60
C ASN A 443 -6.96 -0.83 -13.71
N TYR A 444 -6.03 -0.88 -14.66
CA TYR A 444 -6.13 -1.75 -15.82
C TYR A 444 -5.37 -3.06 -15.60
N VAL A 445 -6.07 -4.18 -15.79
CA VAL A 445 -5.52 -5.54 -15.67
C VAL A 445 -5.31 -6.13 -17.05
N VAL A 446 -4.10 -6.58 -17.35
CA VAL A 446 -3.78 -7.24 -18.62
C VAL A 446 -4.29 -8.69 -18.59
N LEU A 447 -5.33 -8.99 -19.36
CA LEU A 447 -5.99 -10.31 -19.32
C LEU A 447 -5.10 -11.45 -19.82
N GLU A 448 -4.22 -11.16 -20.79
CA GLU A 448 -3.31 -12.15 -21.40
C GLU A 448 -2.26 -12.69 -20.42
N ARG A 449 -1.99 -11.97 -19.32
CA ARG A 449 -1.07 -12.41 -18.27
C ARG A 449 -1.70 -13.40 -17.30
N LEU A 450 -3.02 -13.57 -17.34
CA LEU A 450 -3.74 -14.44 -16.41
C LEU A 450 -3.69 -15.88 -16.88
N ASN A 451 -3.34 -16.79 -15.97
CA ASN A 451 -3.45 -18.21 -16.26
C ASN A 451 -4.93 -18.66 -16.25
N THR A 452 -5.20 -19.87 -16.73
CA THR A 452 -6.56 -20.43 -16.83
C THR A 452 -7.32 -20.42 -15.51
N MET A 453 -6.66 -20.68 -14.38
CA MET A 453 -7.31 -20.67 -13.06
C MET A 453 -7.68 -19.26 -12.62
N GLU A 454 -6.80 -18.29 -12.84
CA GLU A 454 -7.05 -16.88 -12.52
C GLU A 454 -8.17 -16.30 -13.39
N LEU A 455 -8.17 -16.64 -14.68
CA LEU A 455 -9.24 -16.26 -15.59
C LEU A 455 -10.59 -16.86 -15.16
N GLY A 456 -10.62 -18.14 -14.77
CA GLY A 456 -11.82 -18.78 -14.24
C GLY A 456 -12.32 -18.14 -12.94
N ARG A 457 -11.42 -17.77 -12.02
CA ARG A 457 -11.78 -17.03 -10.81
C ARG A 457 -12.31 -15.64 -11.12
N LEU A 458 -11.73 -14.94 -12.10
CA LEU A 458 -12.22 -13.64 -12.55
C LEU A 458 -13.64 -13.74 -13.11
N GLN A 459 -13.92 -14.75 -13.93
CA GLN A 459 -15.27 -15.02 -14.44
C GLN A 459 -16.28 -15.25 -13.31
N LEU A 460 -15.93 -16.08 -12.32
CA LEU A 460 -16.77 -16.32 -11.15
C LEU A 460 -16.98 -15.04 -10.32
N ALA A 461 -15.92 -14.26 -10.11
CA ALA A 461 -16.00 -13.00 -9.37
C ALA A 461 -16.96 -12.01 -10.05
N LEU A 462 -16.82 -11.83 -11.37
CA LEU A 462 -17.69 -10.98 -12.18
C LEU A 462 -19.14 -11.49 -12.23
N LYS A 463 -19.36 -12.82 -12.24
CA LYS A 463 -20.71 -13.39 -12.11
C LYS A 463 -21.32 -13.10 -10.74
N GLY A 464 -20.51 -13.09 -9.68
CA GLY A 464 -20.91 -12.64 -8.35
C GLY A 464 -21.38 -11.18 -8.36
N VAL A 465 -20.65 -10.30 -9.06
CA VAL A 465 -21.04 -8.89 -9.25
C VAL A 465 -22.38 -8.78 -9.99
N GLU A 466 -22.56 -9.53 -11.08
CA GLU A 466 -23.82 -9.52 -11.86
C GLU A 466 -25.01 -9.95 -11.00
N ASN A 467 -24.86 -11.05 -10.24
CA ASN A 467 -25.89 -11.52 -9.32
C ASN A 467 -26.20 -10.48 -8.23
N PHE A 468 -25.18 -9.78 -7.72
CA PHE A 468 -25.37 -8.72 -6.74
C PHE A 468 -26.10 -7.52 -7.34
N GLN A 469 -25.75 -7.10 -8.56
CA GLN A 469 -26.45 -6.04 -9.29
C GLN A 469 -27.93 -6.41 -9.53
N ALA A 470 -28.22 -7.65 -9.89
CA ALA A 470 -29.59 -8.14 -10.03
C ALA A 470 -30.36 -8.08 -8.69
N PHE A 471 -29.72 -8.46 -7.58
CA PHE A 471 -30.30 -8.35 -6.25
C PHE A 471 -30.63 -6.90 -5.88
N ILE A 472 -29.68 -5.96 -5.95
CA ILE A 472 -29.93 -4.56 -5.58
C ILE A 472 -30.93 -3.88 -6.52
N LYS A 473 -30.97 -4.27 -7.80
CA LYS A 473 -32.00 -3.79 -8.74
C LYS A 473 -33.41 -4.16 -8.29
N GLY A 474 -33.59 -5.40 -7.83
CA GLY A 474 -34.86 -5.88 -7.26
C GLY A 474 -35.18 -5.23 -5.92
N HIS A 475 -34.20 -5.19 -5.01
CA HIS A 475 -34.32 -4.65 -3.66
C HIS A 475 -34.75 -3.18 -3.63
N PHE A 476 -34.20 -2.36 -4.53
CA PHE A 476 -34.55 -0.94 -4.66
C PHE A 476 -35.68 -0.67 -5.65
N ALA A 477 -36.34 -1.71 -6.17
CA ALA A 477 -37.49 -1.62 -7.08
C ALA A 477 -37.26 -0.64 -8.25
N LEU A 478 -36.10 -0.71 -8.91
CA LEU A 478 -35.73 0.26 -9.96
C LEU A 478 -36.67 0.25 -11.18
N HIS A 479 -37.52 -0.75 -11.34
CA HIS A 479 -38.57 -0.76 -12.36
C HIS A 479 -39.64 0.32 -12.14
N LEU A 480 -39.71 0.92 -10.95
CA LEU A 480 -40.63 2.02 -10.61
C LEU A 480 -40.02 3.41 -10.90
N LEU A 481 -38.72 3.48 -11.19
CA LEU A 481 -38.05 4.69 -11.66
C LEU A 481 -38.44 4.91 -13.13
N ARG A 482 -39.44 5.76 -13.35
CA ARG A 482 -39.79 6.27 -14.68
C ARG A 482 -39.19 7.66 -14.88
#